data_AF-A0A645FXV6-F1
#
_entry.id   AF-A0A645FXV6-F1
#
_cell.length_a   1.000
_cell.length_b   1.000
_cell.length_c   1.000
_cell.angle_alpha   90.00
_cell.angle_beta   90.00
_cell.angle_gamma   90.00
#
_symmetry.space_group_name_H-M   'P 1'
#
loop_
_entity.id
_entity.type
_entity.pdbx_description
1 polymer ?
#
loop_
_entity_poly.entity_id
_entity_poly.type
_entity_poly.pdbx_seq_one_letter_code
_entity_poly.pdbx_strand_id
1 'polypeptide(L)' 'MRAELDKELAKFPWFKPFDVEIFGGKFDPDKLRFPENLLAKLPASPLKNAPASDIRDWTAIRAWASSLSSQFQSALPK' A
#
# COMPACT_ATOMS: atom_id res chain seq x y z
N MET A 1 2.71 -2.20 9.90
CA MET A 1 2.76 -1.98 8.43
C MET A 1 4.19 -1.91 7.93
N ARG A 2 5.03 -1.00 8.43
CA ARG A 2 6.44 -0.91 8.00
C ARG A 2 7.27 -2.18 8.24
N ALA A 3 7.14 -2.80 9.41
CA ALA A 3 7.86 -4.02 9.75
C ALA A 3 7.56 -5.21 8.80
N GLU A 4 6.33 -5.34 8.29
CA GLU A 4 6.01 -6.43 7.33
C GLU A 4 6.65 -6.15 5.98
N LEU A 5 6.67 -4.88 5.53
CA LEU A 5 7.37 -4.50 4.32
C LEU A 5 8.87 -4.77 4.42
N ASP A 6 9.50 -4.37 5.53
CA ASP A 6 10.94 -4.59 5.74
C ASP A 6 11.27 -6.10 5.77
N LYS A 7 10.41 -6.92 6.38
CA LYS A 7 10.52 -8.38 6.39
C LYS A 7 10.43 -8.99 4.99
N GLU A 8 9.51 -8.52 4.15
CA GLU A 8 9.41 -8.99 2.76
C GLU A 8 10.61 -8.51 1.92
N LEU A 9 11.06 -7.26 2.08
CA LEU A 9 12.25 -6.74 1.41
C LEU A 9 13.53 -7.48 1.81
N ALA A 10 13.63 -7.93 3.07
CA ALA A 10 14.76 -8.74 3.53
C ALA A 10 14.93 -10.07 2.78
N LYS A 11 13.87 -10.59 2.14
CA LYS A 11 13.95 -11.77 1.26
C LYS A 11 14.67 -11.49 -0.06
N PHE A 12 14.82 -10.21 -0.43
CA PHE A 12 15.42 -9.76 -1.69
C PHE A 12 16.59 -8.81 -1.42
N PRO A 13 17.72 -9.28 -0.84
CA PRO A 13 18.84 -8.41 -0.44
C PRO A 13 19.52 -7.69 -1.61
N TRP A 14 19.31 -8.17 -2.84
CA TRP A 14 19.78 -7.53 -4.07
C TRP A 14 18.93 -6.32 -4.47
N PHE A 15 17.69 -6.22 -3.99
CA PHE A 15 16.76 -5.16 -4.34
C PHE A 15 16.87 -4.03 -3.33
N LYS A 16 17.34 -2.87 -3.79
CA LYS A 16 17.42 -1.64 -2.99
C LYS A 16 16.49 -0.62 -3.62
N PRO A 17 15.25 -0.47 -3.12
CA PRO A 17 14.34 0.54 -3.61
C PRO A 17 15.00 1.93 -3.52
N PHE A 18 14.81 2.74 -4.56
CA PHE A 18 15.29 4.13 -4.56
C PHE A 18 14.60 4.96 -3.48
N ASP A 19 13.29 4.71 -3.27
CA ASP A 19 12.49 5.34 -2.23
C ASP A 19 11.33 4.41 -1.85
N VAL A 20 10.79 4.56 -0.63
CA VAL A 20 9.72 3.69 -0.09
C VAL A 20 8.76 4.50 0.78
N GLU A 21 7.54 4.68 0.29
CA GLU A 21 6.43 5.32 1.03
C GLU A 21 5.26 4.35 1.22
N ILE A 22 4.58 4.42 2.36
CA ILE A 22 3.45 3.55 2.70
C ILE A 22 2.16 4.37 2.74
N PHE A 23 1.21 4.06 1.87
CA PHE A 23 -0.08 4.73 1.82
C PHE A 23 -1.21 3.85 2.37
N GLY A 24 -2.22 4.50 2.96
CA GLY A 24 -3.49 3.86 3.25
C GLY A 24 -4.20 3.40 1.98
N GLY A 25 -5.05 2.38 2.08
CA GLY A 25 -5.83 1.84 0.97
C GLY A 25 -7.30 2.25 0.99
N LYS A 26 -8.03 1.83 -0.04
CA LYS A 26 -9.50 1.77 0.00
C LYS A 26 -9.94 0.39 0.41
N PHE A 27 -10.80 0.32 1.42
CA PHE A 27 -11.51 -0.87 1.82
C PHE A 27 -12.96 -0.79 1.33
N ASP A 28 -13.40 -1.85 0.66
CA ASP A 28 -14.74 -1.96 0.08
C ASP A 28 -15.26 -3.37 0.32
N PRO A 29 -16.12 -3.58 1.35
CA PRO A 29 -16.56 -4.91 1.75
C PRO A 29 -17.37 -5.62 0.67
N ASP A 30 -18.03 -4.87 -0.22
CA ASP A 30 -18.84 -5.42 -1.31
C ASP A 30 -18.01 -5.93 -2.50
N LYS A 31 -16.72 -5.56 -2.55
CA LYS A 31 -15.79 -5.95 -3.63
C LYS A 31 -14.88 -7.11 -3.27
N LEU A 32 -14.89 -7.56 -2.02
CA LEU A 32 -14.16 -8.74 -1.60
C LEU A 32 -14.64 -9.95 -2.41
N ARG A 33 -13.73 -10.88 -2.75
CA ARG A 33 -14.07 -12.11 -3.51
C ARG A 33 -14.01 -13.32 -2.60
N PHE A 34 -14.45 -14.49 -3.07
CA PHE A 34 -14.20 -15.74 -2.32
C PHE A 34 -12.70 -16.08 -2.40
N PRO A 35 -12.02 -16.41 -1.28
CA PRO A 35 -12.54 -16.62 0.07
C PRO A 35 -12.47 -15.41 1.03
N GLU A 36 -11.94 -14.26 0.60
CA GLU A 36 -11.79 -13.03 1.41
C GLU A 36 -13.13 -12.59 2.05
N ASN A 37 -14.22 -12.67 1.30
CA ASN A 37 -15.59 -12.44 1.77
C ASN A 37 -15.98 -13.29 2.98
N LEU A 38 -15.52 -14.55 3.02
CA LEU A 38 -15.85 -15.46 4.11
C LEU A 38 -15.09 -15.05 5.37
N LEU A 39 -13.80 -14.73 5.22
CA LEU A 39 -12.95 -14.26 6.32
C LEU A 39 -13.46 -12.95 6.91
N ALA A 40 -13.98 -12.03 6.09
CA ALA A 40 -14.60 -10.81 6.56
C ALA A 40 -15.94 -11.03 7.29
N LYS A 41 -16.63 -12.16 7.06
CA LYS A 41 -17.91 -12.50 7.69
C LYS A 41 -17.78 -13.35 8.96
N LEU A 42 -16.59 -13.90 9.26
CA LEU A 42 -16.37 -14.72 10.44
C LEU A 42 -16.66 -13.91 11.73
N PRO A 43 -17.34 -14.50 12.75
CA PRO A 43 -17.67 -13.82 13.99
C PRO A 43 -16.47 -13.20 14.73
N ALA A 44 -15.31 -13.85 14.65
CA ALA A 44 -14.07 -13.42 15.27
C ALA A 44 -13.24 -12.46 14.39
N SER A 45 -13.73 -12.12 13.19
CA SER A 45 -13.00 -11.24 12.28
C SER A 45 -13.12 -9.78 12.69
N PRO A 46 -12.01 -9.03 12.79
CA PRO A 46 -12.06 -7.58 13.04
C PRO A 46 -12.68 -6.81 11.86
N LEU A 47 -12.85 -7.47 10.71
CA LEU A 47 -13.48 -6.91 9.50
C LEU A 47 -14.99 -7.14 9.47
N LYS A 48 -15.53 -7.92 10.41
CA LYS A 48 -16.97 -8.20 10.46
C LYS A 48 -17.71 -6.89 10.74
N ASN A 49 -18.55 -6.50 9.78
CA ASN A 49 -19.29 -5.24 9.78
C ASN A 49 -18.41 -3.98 9.67
N ALA A 50 -17.14 -4.10 9.26
CA ALA A 50 -16.32 -2.94 8.97
C ALA A 50 -16.93 -2.15 7.79
N PRO A 51 -17.15 -0.83 7.93
CA PRO A 51 -17.72 -0.03 6.85
C PRO A 51 -16.70 0.16 5.73
N ALA A 52 -17.19 0.41 4.51
CA ALA A 52 -16.34 0.89 3.42
C ALA A 52 -15.60 2.16 3.86
N SER A 53 -14.30 2.21 3.58
CA SER A 53 -13.46 3.36 3.92
C SER A 53 -12.44 3.63 2.83
N ASP A 54 -12.08 4.88 2.65
CA ASP A 54 -10.99 5.29 1.78
C ASP A 54 -10.09 6.22 2.56
N ILE A 55 -8.93 5.70 2.97
CA ILE A 55 -7.93 6.46 3.74
C ILE A 55 -6.74 6.86 2.86
N ARG A 56 -6.88 6.77 1.53
CA ARG A 56 -5.85 7.25 0.59
C ARG A 56 -5.78 8.76 0.62
N ASP A 57 -4.61 9.27 1.00
CA ASP A 57 -4.27 10.66 0.78
C ASP A 57 -3.73 10.84 -0.65
N TRP A 58 -4.63 11.21 -1.57
CA TRP A 58 -4.26 11.46 -2.96
C TRP A 58 -3.31 12.63 -3.16
N THR A 59 -3.29 13.58 -2.22
CA THR A 59 -2.34 14.70 -2.25
C THR A 59 -0.95 14.20 -1.92
N ALA A 60 -0.80 13.42 -0.85
CA ALA A 60 0.48 12.80 -0.49
C ALA A 60 0.99 11.85 -1.57
N ILE A 61 0.12 11.00 -2.14
CA ILE A 61 0.48 10.09 -3.24
C ILE A 61 0.98 10.87 -4.45
N ARG A 62 0.30 11.95 -4.85
CA ARG A 62 0.72 12.76 -6.00
C ARG A 62 2.02 13.52 -5.73
N ALA A 63 2.18 14.04 -4.52
CA ALA A 63 3.41 14.73 -4.13
C ALA A 63 4.61 13.78 -4.18
N TRP A 64 4.46 12.57 -3.63
CA TRP A 64 5.48 11.52 -3.67
C TRP A 64 5.80 11.08 -5.10
N ALA A 65 4.79 10.81 -5.92
CA ALA A 65 5.01 10.45 -7.33
C ALA A 65 5.74 11.56 -8.12
N SER A 66 5.42 12.82 -7.82
CA SER A 66 6.07 13.98 -8.46
C SER A 66 7.53 14.11 -8.01
N SER A 67 7.82 13.91 -6.72
CA SER A 67 9.20 13.96 -6.20
C SER A 67 10.06 12.86 -6.82
N LEU A 68 9.52 11.65 -7.03
CA LEU A 68 10.20 10.59 -7.75
C LEU A 68 10.54 11.01 -9.18
N SER A 69 9.58 11.56 -9.91
CA SER A 69 9.80 12.01 -11.30
C SER A 69 10.94 13.04 -11.39
N SER A 70 10.96 14.03 -10.49
CA SER A 70 12.04 15.02 -10.44
C SER A 70 13.39 14.40 -10.13
N GLN A 71 13.46 13.47 -9.19
CA GLN A 71 14.70 12.78 -8.82
C GLN A 71 15.25 11.94 -9.98
N PHE A 72 14.39 11.18 -10.67
CA PHE A 72 14.80 10.40 -11.84
C PHE A 72 15.25 11.28 -13.01
N GLN A 73 14.57 12.40 -13.27
CA GLN A 73 15.01 13.34 -14.32
C GLN A 73 16.38 13.96 -14.00
N SER A 74 16.65 14.28 -12.74
CA SER A 74 17.95 14.81 -12.32
C SER A 74 19.10 13.79 -12.42
N ALA A 75 18.78 12.49 -12.39
CA ALA A 75 19.74 11.39 -12.46
C ALA A 75 20.09 10.95 -13.90
N LEU A 76 19.39 11.47 -14.92
CA LEU A 76 19.71 11.22 -16.32
C LEU A 76 20.88 12.13 -16.75
N PRO A 77 21.95 11.57 -17.36
CA PRO A 77 22.97 12.40 -17.99
C PRO A 77 22.35 13.21 -19.14
N LYS A 78 22.76 14.48 -19.26
CA LYS A 78 22.40 15.36 -20.39
C LYS A 78 22.94 14.84 -21.71
#